data_AF-A0A150NWD5-F1
#
_entry.id   AF-A0A150NWD5-F1
#
_cell.length_a   1.000
_cell.length_b   1.000
_cell.length_c   1.000
_cell.angle_alpha   90.00
_cell.angle_beta   90.00
_cell.angle_gamma   90.00
#
_symmetry.space_group_name_H-M   'P 1'
#
loop_
_entity.id
_entity.type
_entity.pdbx_description
1 polymer ?
#
loop_
_entity_poly.entity_id
_entity_poly.type
_entity_poly.pdbx_seq_one_letter_code
_entity_poly.pdbx_strand_id
1 'polypeptide(L)'
;MNKKRLLVCALAFSTVGVLSTIDTTGVLPFSAQTVQADTQTLTPTAKYYIILPNDAEIFNRWKGTVNIPIIGATKTTPELSYFQESDRNYIANENKSGANYIEWKGTVEEFKEAIKKLTDKKSTTATPKKG
;
A
#
# COMPACT_ATOMS: atom_id res chain seq x y z
N MET A 1 14.24 20.43 53.59
CA MET A 1 13.39 19.33 53.10
C MET A 1 12.54 19.83 51.93
N ASN A 2 12.34 18.99 50.90
CA ASN A 2 11.57 19.16 49.64
C ASN A 2 12.38 19.78 48.47
N LYS A 3 13.04 18.99 47.60
CA LYS A 3 12.53 18.12 46.51
C LYS A 3 11.65 18.95 45.54
N LYS A 4 12.03 19.22 44.29
CA LYS A 4 12.14 18.24 43.20
C LYS A 4 12.98 18.83 42.05
N ARG A 5 13.84 18.01 41.45
CA ARG A 5 14.50 18.25 40.15
C ARG A 5 13.42 18.19 39.08
N LEU A 6 13.22 19.25 38.31
CA LEU A 6 12.44 19.18 37.08
C LEU A 6 13.40 18.89 35.92
N LEU A 7 13.20 17.73 35.32
CA LEU A 7 13.85 17.26 34.10
C LEU A 7 13.43 18.18 32.95
N VAL A 8 14.36 18.97 32.40
CA VAL A 8 14.13 19.71 31.16
C VAL A 8 14.33 18.73 30.02
N CYS A 9 13.23 18.15 29.51
CA CYS A 9 13.23 17.47 28.22
C CYS A 9 13.11 18.53 27.12
N ALA A 10 14.25 18.96 26.59
CA ALA A 10 14.31 19.65 25.31
C ALA A 10 14.05 18.65 24.18
N LEU A 11 12.87 18.72 23.57
CA LEU A 11 12.59 18.14 22.26
C LEU A 11 12.14 19.29 21.36
N ALA A 12 13.12 19.93 20.73
CA ALA A 12 12.89 20.85 19.63
C ALA A 12 12.51 20.02 18.39
N PHE A 13 11.20 19.87 18.15
CA PHE A 13 10.71 19.45 16.83
C PHE A 13 10.51 20.69 15.96
N SER A 14 11.62 21.15 15.39
CA SER A 14 11.62 22.10 14.29
C SER A 14 11.33 21.35 12.98
N THR A 15 10.06 21.15 12.65
CA THR A 15 9.56 21.21 11.27
C THR A 15 8.07 21.50 11.32
N VAL A 16 7.72 22.74 11.00
CA VAL A 16 6.37 23.17 10.69
C VAL A 16 5.99 22.49 9.37
N GLY A 17 5.49 21.25 9.46
CA GLY A 17 4.82 20.60 8.34
C GLY A 17 3.61 21.45 8.00
N VAL A 18 3.61 22.00 6.78
CA VAL A 18 2.62 22.90 6.20
C VAL A 18 1.22 22.67 6.78
N LEU A 19 0.80 23.65 7.58
CA LEU A 19 -0.58 23.82 7.99
C LEU A 19 -1.38 24.11 6.73
N SER A 20 -1.95 23.07 6.10
CA SER A 20 -3.06 23.26 5.18
C SER A 20 -4.23 23.74 6.02
N THR A 21 -4.34 25.07 6.16
CA THR A 21 -5.56 25.74 6.56
C THR A 21 -6.61 25.37 5.53
N ILE A 22 -7.33 24.28 5.80
CA ILE A 22 -8.56 23.95 5.10
C ILE A 22 -9.56 25.04 5.47
N ASP A 23 -9.61 26.08 4.64
CA ASP A 23 -10.59 27.12 4.75
C ASP A 23 -11.97 26.46 4.65
N THR A 24 -12.69 26.57 5.76
CA THR A 24 -13.99 25.95 5.98
C THR A 24 -15.04 26.86 5.35
N THR A 25 -15.17 26.82 4.02
CA THR A 25 -16.33 27.40 3.33
C THR A 25 -16.68 26.64 2.05
N GLY A 26 -17.56 25.64 2.19
CA GLY A 26 -18.63 25.42 1.22
C GLY A 26 -18.34 24.62 -0.05
N VAL A 27 -17.16 24.05 -0.27
CA VAL A 27 -16.95 23.12 -1.40
C VAL A 27 -16.06 21.99 -0.95
N LEU A 28 -16.59 20.78 -0.84
CA LEU A 28 -15.77 19.57 -0.87
C LEU A 28 -15.15 19.51 -2.27
N PRO A 29 -13.82 19.70 -2.45
CA PRO A 29 -13.22 19.14 -3.64
C PRO A 29 -13.25 17.64 -3.40
N PHE A 30 -14.29 17.00 -3.93
CA PHE A 30 -14.28 15.58 -4.24
C PHE A 30 -13.27 15.36 -5.38
N SER A 31 -12.02 15.77 -5.15
CA SER A 31 -10.88 15.17 -5.81
C SER A 31 -10.76 13.79 -5.21
N ALA A 32 -11.61 12.89 -5.69
CA ALA A 32 -11.25 11.48 -5.73
C ALA A 32 -9.92 11.45 -6.50
N GLN A 33 -8.80 11.55 -5.76
CA GLN A 33 -7.52 11.10 -6.26
C GLN A 33 -7.70 9.61 -6.44
N THR A 34 -8.22 9.23 -7.60
CA THR A 34 -8.09 7.88 -8.11
C THR A 34 -6.59 7.69 -8.19
N VAL A 35 -6.00 7.08 -7.16
CA VAL A 35 -4.58 6.74 -7.14
C VAL A 35 -4.39 5.86 -8.36
N GLN A 36 -3.90 6.44 -9.43
CA GLN A 36 -3.73 5.75 -10.69
C GLN A 36 -2.66 4.69 -10.46
N ALA A 37 -2.86 3.48 -10.98
CA ALA A 37 -1.92 2.38 -10.84
C ALA A 37 -0.47 2.79 -11.15
N ASP A 38 -0.26 3.61 -12.18
CA ASP A 38 1.07 4.10 -12.59
C ASP A 38 1.75 5.02 -11.55
N THR A 39 1.00 5.52 -10.55
CA THR A 39 1.54 6.34 -9.45
C THR A 39 1.89 5.52 -8.21
N GLN A 40 1.36 4.31 -8.07
CA GLN A 40 1.62 3.47 -6.90
C GLN A 40 2.95 2.73 -7.07
N THR A 41 3.94 3.07 -6.23
CA THR A 41 5.25 2.40 -6.26
C THR A 41 5.14 1.02 -5.64
N LEU A 42 5.36 -0.03 -6.44
CA LEU A 42 5.36 -1.40 -5.95
C LEU A 42 6.54 -1.70 -5.03
N THR A 43 6.23 -2.33 -3.90
CA THR A 43 7.20 -2.81 -2.91
C THR A 43 7.26 -4.34 -2.96
N PRO A 44 8.42 -4.96 -3.23
CA PRO A 44 8.54 -6.42 -3.37
C PRO A 44 8.04 -7.24 -2.18
N THR A 45 8.07 -6.67 -0.98
CA THR A 45 7.71 -7.34 0.28
C THR A 45 6.25 -7.17 0.68
N ALA A 46 5.47 -6.38 -0.06
CA ALA A 46 4.05 -6.18 0.24
C ALA A 46 3.18 -7.20 -0.50
N LYS A 47 1.97 -7.38 0.03
CA LYS A 47 0.94 -8.24 -0.55
C LYS A 47 -0.11 -7.37 -1.20
N TYR A 48 -0.12 -7.29 -2.52
CA TYR A 48 -1.11 -6.44 -3.19
C TYR A 48 -2.42 -7.19 -3.35
N TYR A 49 -3.52 -6.44 -3.27
CA TYR A 49 -4.84 -7.01 -3.49
C TYR A 49 -5.76 -6.08 -4.27
N ILE A 50 -6.69 -6.68 -5.03
CA ILE A 50 -7.81 -5.98 -5.66
C ILE A 50 -9.08 -6.45 -4.98
N ILE A 51 -9.96 -5.50 -4.61
CA ILE A 51 -11.25 -5.82 -4.05
C ILE A 51 -12.28 -5.97 -5.18
N LEU A 52 -13.00 -7.08 -5.13
CA LEU A 52 -14.13 -7.36 -6.01
C LEU A 52 -15.43 -7.27 -5.21
N PRO A 53 -16.56 -6.97 -5.87
CA PRO A 53 -17.85 -6.96 -5.21
C PRO A 53 -18.21 -8.37 -4.70
N ASN A 54 -19.05 -8.43 -3.66
CA ASN A 54 -19.36 -9.67 -2.95
C ASN A 54 -20.05 -10.73 -3.84
N ASP A 55 -20.68 -10.32 -4.92
CA ASP A 55 -21.37 -11.18 -5.89
C ASP A 55 -20.46 -11.62 -7.05
N ALA A 56 -19.17 -11.25 -7.04
CA ALA A 56 -18.24 -11.64 -8.09
C ALA A 56 -18.16 -13.16 -8.26
N GLU A 57 -18.58 -13.65 -9.44
CA GLU A 57 -18.77 -15.09 -9.73
C GLU A 57 -17.51 -15.94 -9.51
N ILE A 58 -16.34 -15.33 -9.61
CA ILE A 58 -15.05 -16.00 -9.39
C ILE A 58 -14.97 -16.61 -7.98
N PHE A 59 -15.56 -15.96 -6.97
CA PHE A 59 -15.61 -16.48 -5.61
C PHE A 59 -16.61 -17.62 -5.43
N ASN A 60 -17.68 -17.67 -6.23
CA ASN A 60 -18.64 -18.79 -6.19
C ASN A 60 -18.01 -20.10 -6.63
N ARG A 61 -17.11 -20.03 -7.63
CA ARG A 61 -16.37 -21.18 -8.16
C ARG A 61 -15.11 -21.50 -7.37
N TRP A 62 -14.55 -20.51 -6.68
CA TRP A 62 -13.40 -20.70 -5.81
C TRP A 62 -13.77 -21.52 -4.57
N LYS A 63 -12.95 -22.53 -4.25
CA LYS A 63 -13.10 -23.39 -3.05
C LYS A 63 -11.85 -23.36 -2.16
N GLY A 64 -10.97 -22.40 -2.38
CA GLY A 64 -9.73 -22.24 -1.65
C GLY A 64 -9.89 -21.38 -0.39
N THR A 65 -8.85 -20.61 -0.08
CA THR A 65 -8.81 -19.67 1.04
C THR A 65 -9.64 -18.42 0.79
N VAL A 66 -9.69 -17.52 1.77
CA VAL A 66 -10.39 -16.22 1.70
C VAL A 66 -9.98 -15.38 0.48
N ASN A 67 -8.73 -15.47 0.04
CA ASN A 67 -8.21 -14.77 -1.13
C ASN A 67 -8.02 -15.71 -2.33
N ILE A 68 -8.15 -15.17 -3.54
CA ILE A 68 -7.82 -15.86 -4.78
C ILE A 68 -6.48 -15.33 -5.29
N PRO A 69 -5.41 -16.12 -5.28
CA PRO A 69 -4.11 -15.69 -5.80
C PRO A 69 -4.16 -15.56 -7.32
N ILE A 70 -3.68 -14.43 -7.84
CA ILE A 70 -3.60 -14.12 -9.28
C ILE A 70 -2.15 -14.18 -9.74
N ILE A 71 -1.25 -13.59 -8.97
CA ILE A 71 0.19 -13.55 -9.21
C ILE A 71 0.88 -13.92 -7.91
N GLY A 72 1.71 -14.96 -7.93
CA GLY A 72 2.49 -15.38 -6.76
C GLY A 72 3.66 -14.44 -6.48
N ALA A 73 3.98 -14.26 -5.21
CA ALA A 73 5.18 -13.53 -4.80
C ALA A 73 6.45 -14.26 -5.26
N THR A 74 7.47 -13.50 -5.62
CA THR A 74 8.83 -14.01 -5.82
C THR A 74 9.79 -13.28 -4.88
N LYS A 75 11.08 -13.64 -4.91
CA LYS A 75 12.10 -12.91 -4.12
C LYS A 75 12.16 -11.41 -4.44
N THR A 76 11.70 -10.99 -5.61
CA THR A 76 11.88 -9.61 -6.11
C THR A 76 10.59 -8.97 -6.59
N THR A 77 9.47 -9.68 -6.57
CA THR A 77 8.18 -9.18 -7.03
C THR A 77 7.10 -9.50 -6.00
N PRO A 78 6.19 -8.56 -5.72
CA PRO A 78 5.11 -8.81 -4.78
C PRO A 78 4.06 -9.78 -5.35
N GLU A 79 3.18 -10.28 -4.49
CA GLU A 79 1.98 -11.03 -4.91
C GLU A 79 0.81 -10.10 -5.23
N LEU A 80 -0.14 -10.63 -6.01
CA LEU A 80 -1.46 -10.03 -6.24
C LEU A 80 -2.55 -11.08 -6.01
N SER A 81 -3.56 -10.72 -5.21
CA SER A 81 -4.74 -11.55 -4.96
C SER A 81 -6.05 -10.77 -5.10
N TYR A 82 -7.15 -11.47 -5.39
CA TYR A 82 -8.50 -10.92 -5.20
C TYR A 82 -9.00 -11.20 -3.78
N PHE A 83 -9.74 -10.23 -3.25
CA PHE A 83 -10.53 -10.35 -2.03
C PHE A 83 -11.95 -9.84 -2.28
N GLN A 84 -12.92 -10.31 -1.50
CA GLN A 84 -14.26 -9.74 -1.52
C GLN A 84 -14.31 -8.46 -0.67
N GLU A 85 -15.26 -7.58 -0.98
CA GLU A 85 -15.52 -6.37 -0.19
C GLU A 85 -15.82 -6.71 1.29
N SER A 86 -16.46 -7.85 1.56
CA SER A 86 -16.70 -8.36 2.92
C SER A 86 -15.42 -8.69 3.70
N ASP A 87 -14.30 -8.92 3.03
CA ASP A 87 -13.05 -9.36 3.65
C ASP A 87 -12.16 -8.19 4.10
N ARG A 88 -12.61 -6.94 3.96
CA ARG A 88 -11.83 -5.77 4.41
C ARG A 88 -11.46 -5.84 5.89
N ASN A 89 -12.34 -6.39 6.73
CA ASN A 89 -12.04 -6.58 8.16
C ASN A 89 -10.94 -7.63 8.38
N TYR A 90 -10.93 -8.71 7.58
CA TYR A 90 -9.88 -9.71 7.61
C TYR A 90 -8.53 -9.06 7.25
N ILE A 91 -8.48 -8.30 6.15
CA ILE A 91 -7.27 -7.60 5.70
C ILE A 91 -6.76 -6.63 6.77
N ALA A 92 -7.65 -5.85 7.39
CA ALA A 92 -7.28 -4.92 8.45
C ALA A 92 -6.66 -5.64 9.67
N ASN A 93 -7.18 -6.82 10.03
CA ASN A 93 -6.64 -7.62 11.12
C ASN A 93 -5.29 -8.23 10.77
N GLU A 94 -5.13 -8.77 9.56
CA GLU A 94 -3.85 -9.28 9.07
C GLU A 94 -2.77 -8.17 9.04
N ASN A 95 -3.14 -6.95 8.65
CA ASN A 95 -2.24 -5.81 8.67
C ASN A 95 -1.81 -5.40 10.08
N LYS A 96 -2.70 -5.50 11.07
CA LYS A 96 -2.30 -5.32 12.49
C LYS A 96 -1.30 -6.38 12.94
N SER A 97 -1.37 -7.59 12.38
CA SER A 97 -0.42 -8.68 12.61
C SER A 97 0.87 -8.55 11.77
N GLY A 98 0.99 -7.53 10.91
CA GLY A 98 2.20 -7.25 10.12
C GLY A 98 2.20 -7.84 8.70
N ALA A 99 1.08 -8.31 8.17
CA ALA A 99 1.02 -8.95 6.85
C ALA A 99 1.30 -8.01 5.66
N ASN A 100 1.14 -6.69 5.84
CA ASN A 100 1.43 -5.64 4.84
C ASN A 100 0.67 -5.79 3.50
N TYR A 101 -0.64 -5.96 3.60
CA TYR A 101 -1.57 -5.89 2.49
C TYR A 101 -1.79 -4.44 2.03
N ILE A 102 -1.64 -4.21 0.71
CA ILE A 102 -1.82 -2.91 0.05
C ILE A 102 -2.86 -3.06 -1.06
N GLU A 103 -3.87 -2.18 -1.07
CA GLU A 103 -4.87 -2.20 -2.14
C GLU A 103 -4.27 -1.65 -3.44
N TRP A 104 -4.28 -2.49 -4.47
CA TRP A 104 -3.99 -2.12 -5.84
C TRP A 104 -5.24 -1.52 -6.48
N LYS A 105 -5.12 -0.30 -6.98
CA LYS A 105 -6.25 0.47 -7.54
C LYS A 105 -6.40 0.33 -9.07
N GLY A 106 -5.53 -0.43 -9.73
CA GLY A 106 -5.61 -0.72 -11.16
C GLY A 106 -6.06 -2.13 -11.49
N THR A 107 -5.89 -2.51 -12.75
CA THR A 107 -6.17 -3.85 -13.26
C THR A 107 -5.02 -4.82 -13.01
N VAL A 108 -5.26 -6.10 -13.27
CA VAL A 108 -4.22 -7.14 -13.22
C VAL A 108 -3.16 -6.90 -14.29
N GLU A 109 -3.54 -6.46 -15.50
CA GLU A 109 -2.58 -6.11 -16.54
C GLU A 109 -1.66 -4.97 -16.13
N GLU A 110 -2.20 -3.89 -15.57
CA GLU A 110 -1.40 -2.76 -15.08
C GLU A 110 -0.43 -3.19 -13.98
N PHE A 111 -0.84 -4.10 -13.09
CA PHE A 111 0.04 -4.65 -12.07
C PHE A 111 1.20 -5.46 -12.68
N LYS A 112 0.93 -6.25 -13.72
CA LYS A 112 1.98 -7.00 -14.44
C LYS A 112 2.98 -6.05 -15.11
N GLU A 113 2.50 -4.95 -15.69
CA GLU A 113 3.38 -3.93 -16.26
C GLU A 113 4.21 -3.21 -15.20
N ALA A 114 3.62 -2.89 -14.05
CA ALA A 114 4.33 -2.31 -12.92
C ALA A 114 5.41 -3.26 -12.36
N ILE A 115 5.15 -4.57 -12.30
CA ILE A 115 6.16 -5.59 -11.94
C ILE A 115 7.32 -5.60 -12.96
N LYS A 116 7.02 -5.52 -14.26
CA LYS A 116 8.07 -5.44 -15.29
C LYS A 116 8.96 -4.22 -15.05
N LYS A 117 8.35 -3.02 -14.93
CA LYS A 117 9.05 -1.77 -14.60
C LYS A 117 9.91 -1.89 -13.33
N LEU A 118 9.44 -2.58 -12.29
CA LEU A 118 10.19 -2.84 -11.05
C LEU A 118 11.44 -3.71 -11.28
N THR A 119 11.31 -4.73 -12.13
CA THR A 119 12.42 -5.63 -12.50
C THR A 119 13.43 -4.94 -13.41
N ASP A 120 12.96 -4.15 -14.38
CA ASP A 120 13.79 -3.37 -15.30
C ASP A 120 14.63 -2.33 -14.54
N LYS A 121 14.03 -1.62 -13.58
CA LYS A 121 14.72 -0.62 -12.73
C LYS A 121 15.82 -1.24 -11.85
N LYS A 122 15.63 -2.48 -11.39
CA LYS A 122 16.68 -3.23 -10.68
C LYS A 122 17.87 -3.52 -11.59
N SER A 123 17.64 -3.74 -12.88
CA SER A 123 18.70 -3.97 -13.88
C SER A 123 19.55 -2.71 -14.14
N THR A 124 18.94 -1.52 -14.08
CA THR A 124 19.65 -0.24 -14.31
C THR A 124 20.44 0.28 -13.10
N THR A 125 20.32 -0.35 -11.93
CA THR A 125 21.12 -0.01 -10.73
C THR A 125 22.34 -0.94 -10.58
N ALA A 126 22.77 -1.59 -11.65
CA ALA A 126 24.09 -2.23 -11.71
C ALA A 126 25.13 -1.12 -11.94
N THR A 127 25.82 -0.76 -10.86
CA THR A 127 26.98 0.13 -10.71
C THR A 127 27.72 0.50 -12.00
N PRO A 128 28.00 1.79 -12.29
CA PRO A 128 28.99 2.12 -13.31
C PRO A 128 30.33 1.56 -12.81
N LYS A 129 30.87 0.60 -13.56
CA LYS A 129 32.19 0.02 -13.33
C LYS A 129 33.19 1.18 -13.34
N LYS A 130 33.68 1.56 -12.17
CA LYS A 130 34.75 2.55 -12.02
C LYS A 130 35.99 1.90 -12.63
N GLY A 131 36.36 2.37 -13.83
CA GLY A 131 37.62 2.04 -14.48
C GLY A 131 38.79 2.71 -13.78
#